data_AF-A0A9Q8SLB1-F1
#
_entry.id   AF-A0A9Q8SLB1-F1
#
_cell.length_a   1.000
_cell.length_b   1.000
_cell.length_c   1.000
_cell.angle_alpha   90.00
_cell.angle_beta   90.00
_cell.angle_gamma   90.00
#
_symmetry.space_group_name_H-M   'P 1'
#
loop_
_entity.id
_entity.type
_entity.pdbx_description
1 polymer ?
#
loop_
_entity_poly.entity_id
_entity_poly.type
_entity_poly.pdbx_seq_one_letter_code
_entity_poly.pdbx_strand_id
1 'polypeptide(L)'
;MSHFDDGREFLNAFTPERSLEFYPEGRRPPNVVREQSDVSITTKSNNYNYGIDLVEENNTALLYSQPDTMFPGFVGGAFEPHGEPSNTEADLQLENEIGMGAAEAMCEQIHEAMQSTGPTHSRPWLPSGDLHAISHRNRVSAVLRQHFSEPTLGRLTDYVCGTETGAHKGGDTSQRIFVILVLIRRIETLPALMKDGLRDRDLPFEWLNPVSRDQLISPKSQFANKALSCFERRGKGLLREFYENHWKILAPIIDRDKNGEVTTFHLAEEVIMPWTFIGDERKEGSFSMVRKVEIHQDHHSFHNHKAFALKTLLQTDPDQAEDEFEQELKAFTKMEPGDHILDLCATFKIGDKYSFLFP
;
A
#
# COMPACT_ATOMS: atom_id res chain seq x y z
N MET A 1 28.27 -34.93 42.77
CA MET A 1 28.22 -36.41 42.63
C MET A 1 26.88 -36.85 43.21
N SER A 2 25.82 -36.72 42.40
CA SER A 2 24.44 -37.15 42.65
C SER A 2 23.64 -36.69 41.43
N HIS A 3 23.33 -37.62 40.54
CA HIS A 3 22.63 -37.36 39.29
C HIS A 3 21.14 -37.11 39.56
N PHE A 4 20.63 -36.05 38.93
CA PHE A 4 19.20 -35.74 38.78
C PHE A 4 18.56 -36.76 37.84
N ASP A 5 17.42 -37.31 38.28
CA ASP A 5 16.51 -38.16 37.52
C ASP A 5 15.12 -37.56 37.72
N ASP A 6 14.65 -36.73 36.78
CA ASP A 6 13.24 -36.40 36.65
C ASP A 6 12.97 -35.89 35.22
N GLY A 7 12.17 -36.63 34.47
CA GLY A 7 11.99 -36.39 33.05
C GLY A 7 11.33 -37.56 32.34
N ARG A 8 10.17 -38.02 32.85
CA ARG A 8 9.35 -38.98 32.11
C ARG A 8 7.88 -39.02 32.52
N GLU A 9 7.21 -37.87 32.51
CA GLU A 9 5.74 -37.81 32.44
C GLU A 9 5.35 -36.61 31.57
N PHE A 10 4.99 -36.85 30.30
CA PHE A 10 4.07 -36.06 29.46
C PHE A 10 4.04 -36.63 28.03
N LEU A 11 3.83 -37.94 27.91
CA LEU A 11 3.52 -38.62 26.64
C LEU A 11 2.56 -39.77 26.95
N ASN A 12 1.29 -39.45 27.21
CA ASN A 12 0.17 -40.41 27.16
C ASN A 12 -1.16 -39.66 27.35
N ALA A 13 -1.63 -38.97 26.30
CA ALA A 13 -3.03 -38.62 26.13
C ALA A 13 -3.29 -38.09 24.72
N PHE A 14 -3.19 -38.94 23.70
CA PHE A 14 -3.86 -38.70 22.42
C PHE A 14 -4.18 -40.05 21.76
N THR A 15 -5.40 -40.53 21.98
CA THR A 15 -6.04 -41.57 21.19
C THR A 15 -7.03 -40.90 20.23
N PRO A 16 -6.85 -41.02 18.90
CA PRO A 16 -7.95 -40.87 17.98
C PRO A 16 -8.30 -42.24 17.41
N GLU A 17 -9.22 -42.96 18.07
CA GLU A 17 -10.06 -43.92 17.36
C GLU A 17 -11.08 -43.13 16.55
N ARG A 18 -10.73 -42.77 15.30
CA ARG A 18 -11.71 -42.59 14.24
C ARG A 18 -11.18 -43.23 12.97
N SER A 19 -11.83 -44.34 12.63
CA SER A 19 -11.74 -45.05 11.37
C SER A 19 -11.67 -44.07 10.20
N LEU A 20 -10.56 -44.08 9.46
CA LEU A 20 -10.50 -43.55 8.09
C LEU A 20 -11.53 -44.33 7.26
N GLU A 21 -12.66 -43.71 6.95
CA GLU A 21 -13.52 -44.21 5.88
C GLU A 21 -12.80 -44.00 4.55
N PHE A 22 -12.22 -45.09 4.05
CA PHE A 22 -11.75 -45.17 2.67
C PHE A 22 -12.97 -44.99 1.75
N TYR A 23 -12.96 -43.95 0.92
CA TYR A 23 -13.87 -43.88 -0.21
C TYR A 23 -13.56 -45.08 -1.13
N PRO A 24 -14.53 -45.95 -1.44
CA PRO A 24 -14.31 -46.98 -2.45
C PRO A 24 -14.01 -46.29 -3.79
N GLU A 25 -12.98 -46.79 -4.47
CA GLU A 25 -12.57 -46.31 -5.79
C GLU A 25 -13.80 -46.19 -6.72
N GLY A 26 -14.04 -44.98 -7.23
CA GLY A 26 -15.01 -44.76 -8.30
C GLY A 26 -16.20 -43.84 -8.01
N ARG A 27 -16.29 -43.13 -6.87
CA ARG A 27 -17.30 -42.06 -6.68
C ARG A 27 -16.66 -40.70 -6.46
N ARG A 28 -16.89 -39.79 -7.42
CA ARG A 28 -16.54 -38.37 -7.28
C ARG A 28 -17.49 -37.70 -6.28
N PRO A 29 -17.02 -36.80 -5.41
CA PRO A 29 -17.90 -35.96 -4.61
C PRO A 29 -18.77 -35.07 -5.52
N PRO A 30 -19.96 -34.65 -5.07
CA PRO A 30 -20.85 -33.81 -5.86
C PRO A 30 -20.18 -32.47 -6.17
N ASN A 31 -20.04 -32.17 -7.46
CA ASN A 31 -19.60 -30.89 -7.98
C ASN A 31 -20.60 -29.80 -7.55
N VAL A 32 -20.27 -29.03 -6.51
CA VAL A 32 -20.90 -27.72 -6.31
C VAL A 32 -20.12 -26.74 -7.18
N VAL A 33 -20.62 -26.52 -8.40
CA VAL A 33 -20.08 -25.53 -9.32
C VAL A 33 -20.52 -24.15 -8.82
N ARG A 34 -19.60 -23.40 -8.20
CA ARG A 34 -19.77 -21.96 -8.00
C ARG A 34 -19.65 -21.29 -9.37
N GLU A 35 -20.60 -20.44 -9.72
CA GLU A 35 -20.63 -19.73 -11.01
C GLU A 35 -19.30 -19.00 -11.24
N GLN A 36 -18.75 -19.19 -12.42
CA GLN A 36 -17.52 -18.58 -12.89
C GLN A 36 -17.77 -17.08 -13.10
N SER A 37 -17.07 -16.22 -12.38
CA SER A 37 -16.86 -14.85 -12.83
C SER A 37 -15.76 -14.88 -13.89
N ASP A 38 -16.16 -14.67 -15.15
CA ASP A 38 -15.24 -14.53 -16.28
C ASP A 38 -14.23 -13.40 -16.00
N VAL A 39 -12.99 -13.80 -15.69
CA VAL A 39 -11.85 -12.87 -15.69
C VAL A 39 -11.61 -12.48 -17.15
N SER A 40 -12.22 -11.37 -17.53
CA SER A 40 -12.20 -10.86 -18.89
C SER A 40 -10.83 -10.30 -19.23
N ILE A 41 -10.17 -10.92 -20.20
CA ILE A 41 -8.90 -10.51 -20.78
C ILE A 41 -9.14 -9.33 -21.72
N THR A 42 -8.56 -8.17 -21.42
CA THR A 42 -8.41 -7.06 -22.37
C THR A 42 -6.94 -6.72 -22.58
N THR A 43 -6.49 -6.96 -23.82
CA THR A 43 -5.44 -6.27 -24.60
C THR A 43 -4.41 -5.41 -23.85
N LYS A 44 -3.10 -5.73 -24.07
CA LYS A 44 -1.84 -4.98 -23.80
C LYS A 44 -1.96 -3.47 -23.51
N SER A 45 -2.64 -3.13 -22.43
CA SER A 45 -2.44 -1.94 -21.63
C SER A 45 -1.96 -2.49 -20.29
N ASN A 46 -0.84 -1.98 -19.79
CA ASN A 46 -0.36 -2.35 -18.47
C ASN A 46 -1.37 -1.83 -17.46
N ASN A 47 -2.37 -2.66 -17.14
CA ASN A 47 -3.44 -2.31 -16.23
C ASN A 47 -2.94 -2.45 -14.80
N TYR A 48 -2.03 -1.56 -14.39
CA TYR A 48 -1.43 -1.63 -13.08
C TYR A 48 -2.45 -1.28 -11.99
N ASN A 49 -2.56 -2.14 -10.97
CA ASN A 49 -3.41 -1.93 -9.82
C ASN A 49 -2.54 -1.77 -8.57
N TYR A 50 -2.58 -0.59 -7.94
CA TYR A 50 -1.82 -0.28 -6.72
C TYR A 50 -2.70 -0.31 -5.45
N GLY A 51 -3.96 -0.77 -5.56
CA GLY A 51 -4.89 -0.84 -4.43
C GLY A 51 -5.41 0.51 -3.95
N ILE A 52 -5.14 1.60 -4.66
CA ILE A 52 -5.58 2.96 -4.30
C ILE A 52 -7.12 3.04 -4.22
N ASP A 53 -7.82 2.31 -5.09
CA ASP A 53 -9.29 2.27 -5.12
C ASP A 53 -9.90 1.24 -4.15
N LEU A 54 -9.08 0.43 -3.48
CA LEU A 54 -9.53 -0.53 -2.47
C LEU A 54 -9.75 0.14 -1.11
N VAL A 55 -9.17 1.33 -0.90
CA VAL A 55 -9.40 2.12 0.29
C VAL A 55 -10.73 2.87 0.15
N GLU A 56 -11.73 2.44 0.89
CA GLU A 56 -12.86 3.32 1.22
C GLU A 56 -12.35 4.36 2.22
N GLU A 57 -12.09 5.59 1.74
CA GLU A 57 -11.79 6.72 2.62
C GLU A 57 -13.06 7.09 3.40
N ASN A 58 -13.34 6.35 4.46
CA ASN A 58 -14.33 6.76 5.44
C ASN A 58 -13.74 7.96 6.19
N ASN A 59 -14.42 9.09 6.08
CA ASN A 59 -14.11 10.38 6.71
C ASN A 59 -14.35 10.34 8.24
N THR A 60 -13.94 9.26 8.89
CA THR A 60 -14.02 9.05 10.33
C THR A 60 -12.61 9.08 10.89
N ALA A 61 -12.31 10.17 11.59
CA ALA A 61 -11.19 10.27 12.52
C ALA A 61 -11.11 8.97 13.34
N LEU A 62 -10.08 8.16 13.07
CA LEU A 62 -9.75 7.01 13.91
C LEU A 62 -9.22 7.55 15.23
N LEU A 63 -10.11 7.57 16.22
CA LEU A 63 -9.77 7.65 17.63
C LEU A 63 -8.83 6.48 17.95
N TYR A 64 -7.54 6.78 18.11
CA TYR A 64 -6.60 5.87 18.73
C TYR A 64 -6.99 5.67 20.20
N SER A 65 -7.63 4.54 20.52
CA SER A 65 -7.66 4.02 21.88
C SER A 65 -6.37 3.25 22.14
N GLN A 66 -5.48 3.81 22.97
CA GLN A 66 -4.34 3.07 23.50
C GLN A 66 -4.82 1.93 24.43
N PRO A 67 -4.11 0.79 24.50
CA PRO A 67 -4.44 -0.27 25.43
C PRO A 67 -3.95 0.09 26.85
N ASP A 68 -4.89 0.10 27.79
CA ASP A 68 -4.65 0.22 29.23
C ASP A 68 -3.63 -0.82 29.72
N THR A 69 -2.56 -0.34 30.34
CA THR A 69 -1.67 -1.17 31.16
C THR A 69 -2.04 -0.99 32.62
N MET A 70 -2.75 -1.98 33.18
CA MET A 70 -3.00 -2.08 34.61
C MET A 70 -1.73 -2.54 35.35
N PHE A 71 -1.27 -1.77 36.33
CA PHE A 71 -0.64 -2.27 37.55
C PHE A 71 -1.18 -1.50 38.77
N PRO A 72 -1.41 -2.16 39.92
CA PRO A 72 -2.15 -1.57 41.03
C PRO A 72 -1.24 -0.95 42.10
N GLY A 73 -1.73 0.14 42.71
CA GLY A 73 -1.57 0.37 44.14
C GLY A 73 -0.75 1.59 44.56
N PHE A 74 -1.43 2.73 44.80
CA PHE A 74 -1.17 3.53 46.00
C PHE A 74 -2.38 4.40 46.36
N VAL A 75 -2.69 4.44 47.65
CA VAL A 75 -3.86 5.07 48.27
C VAL A 75 -3.47 6.45 48.81
N GLY A 76 -4.32 7.45 48.56
CA GLY A 76 -4.58 8.52 49.53
C GLY A 76 -4.48 9.94 49.00
N GLY A 77 -5.58 10.70 49.13
CA GLY A 77 -5.56 12.16 49.15
C GLY A 77 -6.67 12.82 48.35
N ALA A 78 -7.78 13.13 49.02
CA ALA A 78 -8.92 13.87 48.49
C ALA A 78 -8.60 15.36 48.25
N PHE A 79 -8.96 15.89 47.08
CA PHE A 79 -9.35 17.29 46.87
C PHE A 79 -10.32 17.37 45.66
N GLU A 80 -11.42 18.11 45.85
CA GLU A 80 -12.50 18.39 44.91
C GLU A 80 -12.25 19.74 44.16
N PRO A 81 -13.04 20.15 43.15
CA PRO A 81 -12.57 20.20 41.76
C PRO A 81 -12.58 21.62 41.16
N HIS A 82 -11.52 22.02 40.45
CA HIS A 82 -11.57 23.16 39.53
C HIS A 82 -10.54 23.00 38.40
N GLY A 83 -11.00 23.18 37.16
CA GLY A 83 -10.14 23.39 35.98
C GLY A 83 -10.37 22.36 34.89
N GLU A 84 -11.17 22.70 33.89
CA GLU A 84 -11.12 22.07 32.56
C GLU A 84 -9.70 22.17 32.00
N PRO A 85 -9.10 21.08 31.47
CA PRO A 85 -7.85 21.21 30.73
C PRO A 85 -8.18 21.66 29.29
N SER A 86 -7.68 22.84 28.93
CA SER A 86 -7.59 23.28 27.55
C SER A 86 -6.69 22.34 26.76
N ASN A 87 -7.16 21.95 25.59
CA ASN A 87 -6.35 21.36 24.52
C ASN A 87 -5.21 22.33 24.17
N THR A 88 -4.00 22.12 24.67
CA THR A 88 -2.85 22.99 24.37
C THR A 88 -1.57 22.22 24.02
N GLU A 89 -1.67 20.96 23.62
CA GLU A 89 -0.52 20.24 23.02
C GLU A 89 -0.59 20.15 21.49
N ALA A 90 -1.76 20.33 20.87
CA ALA A 90 -1.90 20.39 19.41
C ALA A 90 -1.56 21.77 18.82
N ASP A 91 -1.62 22.84 19.63
CA ASP A 91 -1.38 24.21 19.17
C ASP A 91 0.09 24.65 19.29
N LEU A 92 0.95 23.89 19.99
CA LEU A 92 2.35 24.27 20.24
C LEU A 92 3.34 23.80 19.16
N GLN A 93 2.88 23.17 18.08
CA GLN A 93 3.72 22.90 16.90
C GLN A 93 3.62 23.97 15.80
N LEU A 94 2.73 24.97 15.95
CA LEU A 94 2.56 26.01 14.93
C LEU A 94 3.55 27.19 15.07
N GLU A 95 4.27 27.31 16.19
CA GLU A 95 5.06 28.51 16.49
C GLU A 95 6.59 28.37 16.31
N ASN A 96 7.10 27.21 15.87
CA ASN A 96 8.54 27.04 15.58
C ASN A 96 8.96 27.29 14.12
N GLU A 97 8.05 27.69 13.22
CA GLU A 97 8.35 28.02 11.81
C GLU A 97 8.70 29.51 11.60
N ILE A 98 9.55 30.10 12.44
CA ILE A 98 10.01 31.49 12.22
C ILE A 98 11.17 31.47 11.20
N GLY A 99 10.85 31.16 9.94
CA GLY A 99 11.76 31.35 8.79
C GLY A 99 11.63 30.35 7.64
N MET A 100 11.03 29.18 7.87
CA MET A 100 10.86 28.15 6.84
C MET A 100 9.49 28.30 6.18
N GLY A 101 9.42 28.26 4.84
CA GLY A 101 8.12 28.28 4.16
C GLY A 101 7.37 26.98 4.42
N ALA A 102 6.04 27.03 4.62
CA ALA A 102 5.17 25.85 4.74
C ALA A 102 5.44 24.74 3.70
N ALA A 103 5.79 25.09 2.46
CA ALA A 103 6.17 24.10 1.44
C ALA A 103 7.47 23.34 1.79
N GLU A 104 8.46 24.05 2.34
CA GLU A 104 9.75 23.49 2.76
C GLU A 104 9.59 22.65 4.04
N ALA A 105 8.85 23.15 5.03
CA ALA A 105 8.53 22.39 6.24
C ALA A 105 7.74 21.11 5.92
N MET A 106 6.79 21.17 4.99
CA MET A 106 6.10 19.97 4.50
C MET A 106 7.06 19.01 3.80
N CYS A 107 7.99 19.51 3.00
CA CYS A 107 8.98 18.69 2.31
C CYS A 107 9.89 17.94 3.30
N GLU A 108 10.33 18.61 4.37
CA GLU A 108 11.11 18.00 5.45
C GLU A 108 10.32 16.89 6.15
N GLN A 109 9.07 17.15 6.53
CA GLN A 109 8.20 16.15 7.15
C GLN A 109 7.95 14.94 6.26
N ILE A 110 7.80 15.14 4.93
CA ILE A 110 7.70 14.02 3.98
C ILE A 110 8.98 13.18 4.02
N HIS A 111 10.16 13.82 4.02
CA HIS A 111 11.43 13.09 4.09
C HIS A 111 11.64 12.35 5.41
N GLU A 112 11.21 12.93 6.53
CA GLU A 112 11.28 12.29 7.86
C GLU A 112 10.32 11.11 7.99
N ALA A 113 9.15 11.17 7.38
CA ALA A 113 8.16 10.10 7.39
C ALA A 113 8.47 8.95 6.41
N MET A 114 9.37 9.16 5.44
CA MET A 114 9.72 8.12 4.47
C MET A 114 10.40 6.92 5.15
N GLN A 115 9.95 5.72 4.79
CA GLN A 115 10.53 4.46 5.19
C GLN A 115 11.42 3.88 4.09
N SER A 116 12.28 2.94 4.47
CA SER A 116 13.24 2.29 3.59
C SER A 116 13.22 0.78 3.79
N THR A 117 13.14 0.03 2.69
CA THR A 117 13.12 -1.43 2.67
C THR A 117 14.52 -2.06 2.84
N GLY A 118 14.98 -2.21 4.07
CA GLY A 118 16.23 -2.93 4.39
C GLY A 118 17.52 -2.10 4.28
N PRO A 119 18.68 -2.69 4.65
CA PRO A 119 19.91 -1.94 4.94
C PRO A 119 20.76 -1.55 3.74
N THR A 120 20.54 -2.13 2.54
CA THR A 120 21.38 -1.88 1.36
C THR A 120 20.55 -1.47 0.15
N HIS A 121 20.72 -0.23 -0.31
CA HIS A 121 20.09 0.34 -1.52
C HIS A 121 18.55 0.41 -1.50
N SER A 122 17.96 0.56 -0.32
CA SER A 122 16.52 0.75 -0.18
C SER A 122 16.10 2.10 -0.75
N ARG A 123 15.17 2.06 -1.71
CA ARG A 123 14.51 3.27 -2.20
C ARG A 123 13.50 3.72 -1.13
N PRO A 124 13.51 4.99 -0.72
CA PRO A 124 12.58 5.47 0.28
C PRO A 124 11.17 5.53 -0.29
N TRP A 125 10.18 5.31 0.56
CA TRP A 125 8.77 5.39 0.22
C TRP A 125 7.96 5.96 1.39
N LEU A 126 6.86 6.65 1.11
CA LEU A 126 6.01 7.31 2.10
C LEU A 126 4.81 6.40 2.41
N PRO A 127 4.58 6.05 3.69
CA PRO A 127 3.37 5.34 4.09
C PRO A 127 2.09 6.10 3.76
N SER A 128 1.03 5.37 3.44
CA SER A 128 -0.28 5.93 3.08
C SER A 128 -0.88 6.76 4.22
N GLY A 129 -0.77 6.30 5.47
CA GLY A 129 -1.22 7.04 6.66
C GLY A 129 -0.52 8.40 6.78
N ASP A 130 0.82 8.41 6.68
CA ASP A 130 1.61 9.64 6.68
C ASP A 130 1.28 10.55 5.50
N LEU A 131 1.07 9.97 4.30
CA LEU A 131 0.66 10.72 3.12
C LEU A 131 -0.64 11.47 3.37
N HIS A 132 -1.67 10.80 3.91
CA HIS A 132 -2.95 11.44 4.21
C HIS A 132 -2.84 12.49 5.32
N ALA A 133 -2.07 12.22 6.37
CA ALA A 133 -1.84 13.17 7.47
C ALA A 133 -1.11 14.44 7.00
N ILE A 134 -0.08 14.28 6.17
CA ILE A 134 0.73 15.38 5.65
C ILE A 134 -0.05 16.20 4.61
N SER A 135 -0.80 15.52 3.73
CA SER A 135 -1.62 16.15 2.69
C SER A 135 -3.03 16.52 3.15
N HIS A 136 -3.23 16.68 4.47
CA HIS A 136 -4.49 17.15 5.02
C HIS A 136 -4.85 18.57 4.53
N ARG A 137 -6.15 18.84 4.33
CA ARG A 137 -6.69 20.06 3.72
C ARG A 137 -6.09 21.36 4.26
N ASN A 138 -5.99 21.50 5.59
CA ASN A 138 -5.44 22.72 6.20
C ASN A 138 -3.97 22.96 5.81
N ARG A 139 -3.20 21.87 5.75
CA ARG A 139 -1.77 21.91 5.40
C ARG A 139 -1.57 22.19 3.91
N VAL A 140 -2.36 21.54 3.07
CA VAL A 140 -2.41 21.81 1.62
C VAL A 140 -2.74 23.29 1.38
N SER A 141 -3.77 23.81 2.03
CA SER A 141 -4.17 25.22 1.88
C SER A 141 -3.05 26.18 2.30
N ALA A 142 -2.34 25.89 3.40
CA ALA A 142 -1.21 26.70 3.86
C ALA A 142 -0.07 26.76 2.81
N VAL A 143 0.30 25.61 2.23
CA VAL A 143 1.30 25.55 1.15
C VAL A 143 0.82 26.31 -0.10
N LEU A 144 -0.41 26.07 -0.55
CA LEU A 144 -0.94 26.69 -1.76
C LEU A 144 -1.05 28.22 -1.64
N ARG A 145 -1.36 28.74 -0.46
CA ARG A 145 -1.49 30.18 -0.19
C ARG A 145 -0.15 30.93 -0.34
N GLN A 146 1.00 30.23 -0.30
CA GLN A 146 2.32 30.81 -0.59
C GLN A 146 2.59 31.00 -2.08
N HIS A 147 1.89 30.26 -2.95
CA HIS A 147 2.14 30.22 -4.39
C HIS A 147 1.00 30.82 -5.24
N PHE A 148 -0.20 30.88 -4.70
CA PHE A 148 -1.41 31.24 -5.45
C PHE A 148 -2.25 32.29 -4.71
N SER A 149 -3.01 33.07 -5.47
CA SER A 149 -3.92 34.07 -4.91
C SER A 149 -5.23 33.44 -4.41
N GLU A 150 -5.88 34.12 -3.46
CA GLU A 150 -7.14 33.69 -2.83
C GLU A 150 -8.24 33.25 -3.83
N PRO A 151 -8.49 33.92 -4.98
CA PRO A 151 -9.51 33.48 -5.92
C PRO A 151 -9.30 32.07 -6.49
N THR A 152 -8.04 31.60 -6.54
CA THR A 152 -7.67 30.27 -7.04
C THR A 152 -7.48 29.23 -5.94
N LEU A 153 -7.24 29.67 -4.70
CA LEU A 153 -6.84 28.82 -3.59
C LEU A 153 -7.90 27.76 -3.27
N GLY A 154 -9.17 28.14 -3.18
CA GLY A 154 -10.27 27.21 -2.89
C GLY A 154 -10.36 26.09 -3.92
N ARG A 155 -10.33 26.44 -5.22
CA ARG A 155 -10.42 25.46 -6.31
C ARG A 155 -9.24 24.48 -6.33
N LEU A 156 -8.03 24.95 -6.08
CA LEU A 156 -6.85 24.09 -6.01
C LEU A 156 -6.87 23.19 -4.77
N THR A 157 -7.35 23.71 -3.63
CA THR A 157 -7.50 22.92 -2.41
C THR A 157 -8.53 21.81 -2.59
N ASP A 158 -9.68 22.12 -3.19
CA ASP A 158 -10.73 21.15 -3.54
C ASP A 158 -10.26 20.14 -4.58
N TYR A 159 -9.43 20.57 -5.53
CA TYR A 159 -8.80 19.66 -6.47
C TYR A 159 -7.87 18.67 -5.74
N VAL A 160 -7.01 19.12 -4.84
CA VAL A 160 -6.07 18.23 -4.14
C VAL A 160 -6.80 17.30 -3.16
N CYS A 161 -7.69 17.85 -2.32
CA CYS A 161 -8.24 17.14 -1.16
C CYS A 161 -9.64 16.54 -1.41
N GLY A 162 -10.24 16.80 -2.57
CA GLY A 162 -11.67 16.59 -2.77
C GLY A 162 -12.52 17.66 -2.08
N THR A 163 -13.81 17.73 -2.43
CA THR A 163 -14.77 18.65 -1.78
C THR A 163 -15.18 18.15 -0.39
N GLU A 164 -15.36 19.04 0.59
CA GLU A 164 -15.70 18.67 1.98
C GLU A 164 -17.01 17.89 2.12
N THR A 165 -17.93 18.05 1.17
CA THR A 165 -19.26 17.43 1.19
C THR A 165 -19.34 16.14 0.36
N GLY A 166 -18.24 15.70 -0.25
CA GLY A 166 -18.20 14.52 -1.10
C GLY A 166 -17.49 13.36 -0.40
N ALA A 167 -18.06 12.15 -0.52
CA ALA A 167 -17.26 10.94 -0.37
C ALA A 167 -16.37 10.82 -1.62
N HIS A 168 -15.06 10.72 -1.43
CA HIS A 168 -14.10 10.52 -2.51
C HIS A 168 -13.51 9.13 -2.37
N LYS A 169 -13.26 8.45 -3.50
CA LYS A 169 -12.42 7.25 -3.49
C LYS A 169 -10.95 7.68 -3.51
N GLY A 170 -10.05 6.83 -3.01
CA GLY A 170 -8.61 7.16 -2.89
C GLY A 170 -7.92 7.61 -4.19
N GLY A 171 -8.51 7.34 -5.37
CA GLY A 171 -8.03 7.78 -6.68
C GLY A 171 -8.67 9.06 -7.24
N ASP A 172 -9.75 9.58 -6.64
CA ASP A 172 -10.47 10.78 -7.11
C ASP A 172 -9.83 12.10 -6.65
N THR A 173 -8.97 12.04 -5.63
CA THR A 173 -8.21 13.18 -5.12
C THR A 173 -6.94 13.42 -5.95
N SER A 174 -6.12 14.38 -5.52
CA SER A 174 -4.81 14.64 -6.13
C SER A 174 -3.73 14.85 -5.07
N GLN A 175 -3.88 14.18 -3.93
CA GLN A 175 -2.97 14.28 -2.78
C GLN A 175 -1.59 13.72 -3.12
N ARG A 176 -1.50 12.57 -3.79
CA ARG A 176 -0.24 11.98 -4.25
C ARG A 176 0.46 12.87 -5.26
N ILE A 177 -0.28 13.37 -6.26
CA ILE A 177 0.25 14.34 -7.22
C ILE A 177 0.78 15.58 -6.49
N PHE A 178 0.03 16.13 -5.53
CA PHE A 178 0.45 17.28 -4.75
C PHE A 178 1.73 17.02 -3.96
N VAL A 179 1.83 15.88 -3.26
CA VAL A 179 3.03 15.48 -2.51
C VAL A 179 4.25 15.33 -3.44
N ILE A 180 4.08 14.79 -4.65
CA ILE A 180 5.17 14.77 -5.65
C ILE A 180 5.63 16.18 -5.99
N LEU A 181 4.69 17.12 -6.19
CA LEU A 181 5.01 18.52 -6.50
C LEU A 181 5.73 19.23 -5.35
N VAL A 182 5.41 18.89 -4.09
CA VAL A 182 6.14 19.37 -2.91
C VAL A 182 7.58 18.85 -2.96
N LEU A 183 7.78 17.54 -3.13
CA LEU A 183 9.09 16.89 -3.18
C LEU A 183 10.02 17.48 -4.26
N ILE A 184 9.48 17.79 -5.43
CA ILE A 184 10.26 18.36 -6.54
C ILE A 184 10.30 19.90 -6.53
N ARG A 185 9.65 20.54 -5.55
CA ARG A 185 9.57 22.00 -5.37
C ARG A 185 8.98 22.72 -6.60
N ARG A 186 7.84 22.23 -7.10
CA ARG A 186 7.18 22.71 -8.34
C ARG A 186 5.67 22.86 -8.20
N ILE A 187 5.23 23.37 -7.06
CA ILE A 187 3.82 23.61 -6.72
C ILE A 187 3.10 24.42 -7.81
N GLU A 188 3.80 25.35 -8.49
CA GLU A 188 3.28 26.13 -9.61
C GLU A 188 2.83 25.31 -10.83
N THR A 189 3.12 24.01 -10.87
CA THR A 189 2.67 23.09 -11.92
C THR A 189 1.25 22.57 -11.68
N LEU A 190 0.74 22.66 -10.45
CA LEU A 190 -0.57 22.12 -10.05
C LEU A 190 -1.74 22.60 -10.93
N PRO A 191 -1.87 23.90 -11.30
CA PRO A 191 -2.97 24.34 -12.14
C PRO A 191 -2.98 23.71 -13.54
N ALA A 192 -1.80 23.36 -14.07
CA ALA A 192 -1.69 22.70 -15.37
C ALA A 192 -2.15 21.24 -15.31
N LEU A 193 -1.78 20.51 -14.24
CA LEU A 193 -2.26 19.16 -13.98
C LEU A 193 -3.79 19.15 -13.79
N MET A 194 -4.32 20.13 -13.03
CA MET A 194 -5.76 20.30 -12.85
C MET A 194 -6.50 20.59 -14.15
N LYS A 195 -5.94 21.46 -15.01
CA LYS A 195 -6.52 21.77 -16.32
C LYS A 195 -6.58 20.53 -17.22
N ASP A 196 -5.58 19.68 -17.14
CA ASP A 196 -5.50 18.43 -17.90
C ASP A 196 -6.40 17.32 -17.30
N GLY A 197 -6.98 17.57 -16.11
CA GLY A 197 -7.91 16.65 -15.46
C GLY A 197 -7.26 15.45 -14.79
N LEU A 198 -5.94 15.52 -14.55
CA LEU A 198 -5.16 14.40 -14.01
C LEU A 198 -5.42 14.22 -12.50
N ARG A 199 -5.55 12.98 -12.06
CA ARG A 199 -5.86 12.59 -10.67
C ARG A 199 -4.91 11.51 -10.18
N ASP A 200 -4.99 11.18 -8.90
CA ASP A 200 -4.15 10.13 -8.34
C ASP A 200 -4.39 8.76 -9.00
N ARG A 201 -5.62 8.46 -9.47
CA ARG A 201 -5.92 7.27 -10.28
C ARG A 201 -5.15 7.19 -11.61
N ASP A 202 -4.69 8.32 -12.12
CA ASP A 202 -3.99 8.41 -13.42
C ASP A 202 -2.50 8.06 -13.29
N LEU A 203 -2.01 7.88 -12.06
CA LEU A 203 -0.67 7.40 -11.76
C LEU A 203 -0.57 5.85 -11.90
N PRO A 204 0.65 5.32 -12.16
CA PRO A 204 1.90 6.00 -12.46
C PRO A 204 1.91 6.62 -13.86
N PHE A 205 2.78 7.61 -14.07
CA PHE A 205 3.08 8.10 -15.41
C PHE A 205 4.24 7.31 -16.02
N GLU A 206 4.16 7.05 -17.32
CA GLU A 206 5.19 6.30 -18.06
C GLU A 206 5.88 7.19 -19.07
N TRP A 207 7.07 6.79 -19.52
CA TRP A 207 7.73 7.45 -20.63
C TRP A 207 7.05 7.06 -21.95
N LEU A 208 6.61 8.07 -22.73
CA LEU A 208 6.10 7.81 -24.08
C LEU A 208 7.13 7.06 -24.93
N ASN A 209 8.39 7.44 -24.76
CA ASN A 209 9.54 6.76 -25.35
C ASN A 209 10.60 6.53 -24.25
N PRO A 210 10.79 5.26 -23.83
CA PRO A 210 11.74 4.90 -22.77
C PRO A 210 13.20 5.27 -23.06
N VAL A 211 13.56 5.48 -24.33
CA VAL A 211 14.92 5.82 -24.77
C VAL A 211 15.16 7.33 -24.66
N SER A 212 14.26 8.16 -25.18
CA SER A 212 14.44 9.62 -25.20
C SER A 212 14.11 10.28 -23.85
N ARG A 213 13.18 9.68 -23.08
CA ARG A 213 12.73 10.13 -21.75
C ARG A 213 12.45 11.64 -21.70
N ASP A 214 11.75 12.12 -22.71
CA ASP A 214 11.46 13.54 -22.93
C ASP A 214 9.98 13.87 -22.82
N GLN A 215 9.11 12.86 -22.77
CA GLN A 215 7.67 13.01 -22.66
C GLN A 215 7.09 11.92 -21.76
N LEU A 216 6.17 12.33 -20.88
CA LEU A 216 5.40 11.42 -20.03
C LEU A 216 4.00 11.21 -20.63
N ILE A 217 3.44 10.04 -20.37
CA ILE A 217 2.05 9.66 -20.62
C ILE A 217 1.41 9.21 -19.31
N SER A 218 0.08 9.16 -19.29
CA SER A 218 -0.68 8.46 -18.26
C SER A 218 -1.49 7.34 -18.93
N PRO A 219 -1.06 6.07 -18.80
CA PRO A 219 -1.72 4.92 -19.44
C PRO A 219 -3.20 4.75 -19.08
N LYS A 220 -3.60 5.27 -17.91
CA LYS A 220 -4.94 5.13 -17.33
C LYS A 220 -5.89 6.28 -17.67
N SER A 221 -5.39 7.34 -18.30
CA SER A 221 -6.18 8.52 -18.63
C SER A 221 -6.39 8.66 -20.13
N GLN A 222 -7.04 9.75 -20.53
CA GLN A 222 -7.14 10.19 -21.93
C GLN A 222 -5.78 10.43 -22.62
N PHE A 223 -4.67 10.42 -21.88
CA PHE A 223 -3.31 10.61 -22.36
C PHE A 223 -2.52 9.31 -22.55
N ALA A 224 -3.17 8.15 -22.62
CA ALA A 224 -2.49 6.85 -22.74
C ALA A 224 -1.49 6.75 -23.90
N ASN A 225 -1.70 7.48 -25.00
CA ASN A 225 -0.82 7.50 -26.17
C ASN A 225 -0.41 8.92 -26.58
N LYS A 226 -0.50 9.89 -25.67
CA LYS A 226 -0.24 11.30 -25.96
C LYS A 226 0.54 11.93 -24.83
N ALA A 227 1.54 12.73 -25.19
CA ALA A 227 2.34 13.45 -24.21
C ALA A 227 1.45 14.33 -23.32
N LEU A 228 1.76 14.36 -22.03
CA LEU A 228 1.07 15.20 -21.05
C LEU A 228 1.38 16.69 -21.29
N SER A 229 0.36 17.46 -21.66
CA SER A 229 0.49 18.88 -21.97
C SER A 229 0.94 19.72 -20.77
N CYS A 230 0.62 19.31 -19.54
CA CYS A 230 1.04 19.99 -18.32
C CYS A 230 2.57 20.06 -18.14
N PHE A 231 3.31 19.16 -18.80
CA PHE A 231 4.77 19.13 -18.83
C PHE A 231 5.36 19.66 -20.15
N GLU A 232 4.55 20.05 -21.12
CA GLU A 232 5.05 20.64 -22.36
C GLU A 232 5.86 21.91 -22.09
N ARG A 233 6.98 22.05 -22.80
CA ARG A 233 7.95 23.15 -22.64
C ARG A 233 8.61 23.20 -21.25
N ARG A 234 8.35 22.23 -20.37
CA ARG A 234 9.10 22.08 -19.13
C ARG A 234 10.36 21.25 -19.40
N GLY A 235 11.45 21.59 -18.71
CA GLY A 235 12.74 20.96 -18.96
C GLY A 235 12.75 19.47 -18.59
N LYS A 236 13.55 18.66 -19.30
CA LYS A 236 13.69 17.21 -19.06
C LYS A 236 14.00 16.86 -17.59
N GLY A 237 14.71 17.74 -16.88
CA GLY A 237 14.99 17.58 -15.45
C GLY A 237 13.71 17.44 -14.62
N LEU A 238 12.69 18.28 -14.88
CA LEU A 238 11.42 18.22 -14.18
C LEU A 238 10.68 16.90 -14.41
N LEU A 239 10.62 16.45 -15.67
CA LEU A 239 9.94 15.21 -16.01
C LEU A 239 10.59 14.03 -15.30
N ARG A 240 11.93 13.99 -15.27
CA ARG A 240 12.68 12.96 -14.58
C ARG A 240 12.45 13.02 -13.07
N GLU A 241 12.51 14.20 -12.46
CA GLU A 241 12.23 14.37 -11.03
C GLU A 241 10.82 13.90 -10.68
N PHE A 242 9.80 14.24 -11.49
CA PHE A 242 8.44 13.77 -11.28
C PHE A 242 8.37 12.23 -11.39
N TYR A 243 8.93 11.66 -12.47
CA TYR A 243 8.98 10.22 -12.71
C TYR A 243 9.76 9.45 -11.64
N GLU A 244 10.75 10.04 -10.99
CA GLU A 244 11.49 9.36 -9.92
C GLU A 244 10.74 9.43 -8.59
N ASN A 245 10.07 10.55 -8.31
CA ASN A 245 9.40 10.77 -7.02
C ASN A 245 8.02 10.13 -6.93
N HIS A 246 7.30 9.90 -8.04
CA HIS A 246 6.00 9.22 -7.95
C HIS A 246 6.12 7.80 -7.38
N TRP A 247 7.22 7.08 -7.65
CA TRP A 247 7.44 5.74 -7.11
C TRP A 247 7.59 5.72 -5.59
N LYS A 248 8.01 6.84 -4.99
CA LYS A 248 8.14 6.99 -3.54
C LYS A 248 6.79 7.14 -2.85
N ILE A 249 5.71 7.46 -3.56
CA ILE A 249 4.37 7.67 -2.97
C ILE A 249 3.33 6.65 -3.47
N LEU A 250 3.73 5.75 -4.36
CA LEU A 250 2.88 4.72 -4.98
C LEU A 250 3.11 3.32 -4.36
N ALA A 251 3.53 3.25 -3.10
CA ALA A 251 3.59 1.97 -2.41
C ALA A 251 2.18 1.34 -2.38
N PRO A 252 2.01 0.08 -2.85
CA PRO A 252 0.69 -0.52 -3.01
C PRO A 252 -0.01 -0.73 -1.67
N ILE A 253 -1.34 -0.71 -1.68
CA ILE A 253 -2.18 -1.09 -0.54
C ILE A 253 -2.74 -2.48 -0.83
N ILE A 254 -2.29 -3.46 -0.06
CA ILE A 254 -2.49 -4.88 -0.31
C ILE A 254 -3.72 -5.34 0.45
N ASP A 255 -4.79 -5.60 -0.30
CA ASP A 255 -6.07 -6.04 0.25
C ASP A 255 -6.75 -7.03 -0.70
N ARG A 256 -7.74 -7.73 -0.14
CA ARG A 256 -8.74 -8.48 -0.91
C ARG A 256 -9.64 -7.51 -1.66
N ASP A 257 -10.32 -8.03 -2.67
CA ASP A 257 -11.31 -7.24 -3.38
C ASP A 257 -12.55 -6.98 -2.48
N LYS A 258 -13.49 -6.19 -2.97
CA LYS A 258 -14.76 -5.88 -2.29
C LYS A 258 -15.62 -7.12 -1.93
N ASN A 259 -15.35 -8.28 -2.54
CA ASN A 259 -16.05 -9.53 -2.27
C ASN A 259 -15.26 -10.43 -1.30
N GLY A 260 -14.09 -9.98 -0.82
CA GLY A 260 -13.18 -10.78 0.00
C GLY A 260 -12.34 -11.78 -0.80
N GLU A 261 -12.34 -11.69 -2.13
CA GLU A 261 -11.59 -12.60 -2.99
C GLU A 261 -10.12 -12.15 -3.12
N VAL A 262 -9.25 -13.10 -3.46
CA VAL A 262 -7.81 -12.86 -3.62
C VAL A 262 -7.57 -11.89 -4.79
N THR A 263 -6.85 -10.80 -4.53
CA THR A 263 -6.48 -9.84 -5.57
C THR A 263 -5.13 -10.19 -6.19
N THR A 264 -5.09 -10.20 -7.54
CA THR A 264 -3.82 -10.20 -8.30
C THR A 264 -3.40 -8.77 -8.60
N PHE A 265 -2.30 -8.33 -7.98
CA PHE A 265 -1.72 -7.01 -8.18
C PHE A 265 -0.72 -7.04 -9.34
N HIS A 266 -1.08 -6.38 -10.44
CA HIS A 266 -0.17 -6.10 -11.54
C HIS A 266 0.57 -4.79 -11.24
N LEU A 267 1.89 -4.86 -11.05
CA LEU A 267 2.70 -3.72 -10.62
C LEU A 267 3.88 -3.51 -11.57
N ALA A 268 4.25 -2.25 -11.80
CA ALA A 268 5.46 -1.90 -12.54
C ALA A 268 6.73 -2.37 -11.80
N GLU A 269 7.82 -2.62 -12.53
CA GLU A 269 9.10 -3.02 -11.95
C GLU A 269 9.67 -1.98 -10.97
N GLU A 270 9.37 -0.70 -11.21
CA GLU A 270 9.81 0.39 -10.35
C GLU A 270 9.00 0.52 -9.06
N VAL A 271 7.95 -0.27 -8.85
CA VAL A 271 7.17 -0.23 -7.60
C VAL A 271 8.10 -0.42 -6.39
N ILE A 272 7.83 0.31 -5.31
CA ILE A 272 8.46 0.09 -4.02
C ILE A 272 7.42 -0.60 -3.16
N MET A 273 7.70 -1.84 -2.78
CA MET A 273 6.79 -2.60 -1.92
C MET A 273 6.88 -2.07 -0.47
N PRO A 274 5.75 -2.04 0.27
CA PRO A 274 5.67 -1.47 1.61
C PRO A 274 6.20 -2.43 2.69
N TRP A 275 7.38 -3.01 2.45
CA TRP A 275 8.01 -3.97 3.35
C TRP A 275 8.73 -3.25 4.49
N THR A 276 8.36 -3.51 5.74
CA THR A 276 9.14 -3.04 6.91
C THR A 276 10.26 -4.01 7.26
N PHE A 277 10.12 -5.28 6.86
CA PHE A 277 11.13 -6.31 7.04
C PHE A 277 11.15 -7.27 5.86
N ILE A 278 12.36 -7.70 5.48
CA ILE A 278 12.59 -8.76 4.49
C ILE A 278 13.60 -9.72 5.08
N GLY A 279 13.18 -10.95 5.34
CA GLY A 279 14.00 -12.02 5.86
C GLY A 279 14.90 -12.65 4.79
N ASP A 280 15.76 -13.55 5.26
CA ASP A 280 16.62 -14.36 4.40
C ASP A 280 15.80 -15.23 3.45
N GLU A 281 16.41 -15.51 2.30
CA GLU A 281 15.84 -16.39 1.29
C GLU A 281 15.96 -17.85 1.72
N ARG A 282 14.82 -18.55 1.73
CA ARG A 282 14.81 -20.01 1.79
C ARG A 282 14.42 -20.53 0.42
N LYS A 283 15.37 -21.15 -0.27
CA LYS A 283 15.07 -21.85 -1.53
C LYS A 283 14.26 -23.11 -1.19
N GLU A 284 13.04 -23.17 -1.68
CA GLU A 284 12.22 -24.38 -1.64
C GLU A 284 12.27 -25.04 -3.02
N GLY A 285 13.18 -26.00 -3.16
CA GLY A 285 13.41 -26.70 -4.43
C GLY A 285 14.09 -25.83 -5.49
N SER A 286 13.90 -26.21 -6.77
CA SER A 286 14.50 -25.52 -7.93
C SER A 286 13.61 -24.45 -8.57
N PHE A 287 12.31 -24.41 -8.22
CA PHE A 287 11.30 -23.64 -8.96
C PHE A 287 10.76 -22.43 -8.20
N SER A 288 11.02 -22.32 -6.90
CA SER A 288 10.53 -21.20 -6.11
C SER A 288 11.45 -20.82 -4.96
N MET A 289 11.24 -19.60 -4.46
CA MET A 289 11.92 -19.05 -3.29
C MET A 289 10.88 -18.51 -2.33
N VAL A 290 11.04 -18.79 -1.04
CA VAL A 290 10.16 -18.27 0.01
C VAL A 290 10.96 -17.34 0.91
N ARG A 291 10.40 -16.18 1.23
CA ARG A 291 10.96 -15.23 2.20
C ARG A 291 9.91 -14.86 3.23
N LYS A 292 10.34 -14.65 4.48
CA LYS A 292 9.51 -13.94 5.46
C LYS A 292 9.51 -12.45 5.11
N VAL A 293 8.35 -11.82 5.04
CA VAL A 293 8.22 -10.36 4.92
C VAL A 293 7.29 -9.82 6.01
N GLU A 294 7.50 -8.58 6.42
CA GLU A 294 6.53 -7.82 7.22
C GLU A 294 6.11 -6.60 6.41
N ILE A 295 4.82 -6.30 6.45
CA ILE A 295 4.19 -5.25 5.64
C ILE A 295 3.85 -4.11 6.60
N HIS A 296 4.03 -2.87 6.14
CA HIS A 296 3.61 -1.72 6.93
C HIS A 296 2.10 -1.73 7.17
N GLN A 297 1.68 -1.45 8.41
CA GLN A 297 0.29 -1.59 8.84
C GLN A 297 -0.72 -0.76 8.01
N ASP A 298 -0.30 0.40 7.50
CA ASP A 298 -1.17 1.26 6.67
C ASP A 298 -1.32 0.76 5.22
N HIS A 299 -0.62 -0.31 4.86
CA HIS A 299 -0.56 -0.86 3.51
C HIS A 299 -1.16 -2.27 3.40
N HIS A 300 -1.87 -2.76 4.41
CA HIS A 300 -2.66 -3.97 4.31
C HIS A 300 -3.80 -4.05 5.33
N SER A 301 -4.84 -4.83 5.03
CA SER A 301 -5.98 -5.08 5.92
C SER A 301 -5.83 -6.34 6.80
N PHE A 302 -4.77 -7.13 6.60
CA PHE A 302 -4.52 -8.40 7.29
C PHE A 302 -4.02 -8.23 8.74
N HIS A 303 -4.72 -7.47 9.58
CA HIS A 303 -4.26 -7.06 10.92
C HIS A 303 -4.04 -8.20 11.92
N ASN A 304 -4.56 -9.40 11.63
CA ASN A 304 -4.34 -10.60 12.45
C ASN A 304 -2.93 -11.20 12.26
N HIS A 305 -2.18 -10.74 11.26
CA HIS A 305 -0.88 -11.29 10.87
C HIS A 305 0.20 -10.21 11.01
N LYS A 306 1.29 -10.55 11.71
CA LYS A 306 2.45 -9.67 11.88
C LYS A 306 3.51 -9.87 10.80
N ALA A 307 3.50 -11.03 10.15
CA ALA A 307 4.47 -11.43 9.16
C ALA A 307 3.78 -12.33 8.13
N PHE A 308 4.40 -12.45 6.97
CA PHE A 308 3.87 -13.16 5.82
C PHE A 308 4.98 -13.99 5.18
N ALA A 309 4.59 -15.08 4.52
CA ALA A 309 5.45 -15.80 3.60
C ALA A 309 5.22 -15.30 2.17
N LEU A 310 6.26 -14.76 1.54
CA LEU A 310 6.26 -14.38 0.14
C LEU A 310 6.95 -15.49 -0.66
N LYS A 311 6.17 -16.26 -1.41
CA LYS A 311 6.68 -17.26 -2.36
C LYS A 311 6.80 -16.62 -3.73
N THR A 312 8.00 -16.60 -4.30
CA THR A 312 8.30 -16.09 -5.65
C THR A 312 8.69 -17.24 -6.56
N LEU A 313 8.07 -17.30 -7.75
CA LEU A 313 8.44 -18.28 -8.78
C LEU A 313 9.79 -17.89 -9.41
N LEU A 314 10.66 -18.87 -9.64
CA LEU A 314 12.01 -18.68 -10.20
C LEU A 314 12.09 -19.06 -11.69
N GLN A 315 10.95 -19.31 -12.34
CA GLN A 315 10.89 -19.69 -13.74
C GLN A 315 11.46 -18.58 -14.64
N THR A 316 12.37 -18.95 -15.54
CA THR A 316 13.09 -17.99 -16.40
C THR A 316 12.40 -17.75 -17.72
N ASP A 317 11.55 -18.69 -18.14
CA ASP A 317 10.73 -18.57 -19.35
C ASP A 317 9.40 -17.86 -19.00
N PRO A 318 9.10 -16.68 -19.57
CA PRO A 318 7.93 -15.90 -19.17
C PRO A 318 6.59 -16.60 -19.41
N ASP A 319 6.46 -17.34 -20.51
CA ASP A 319 5.23 -18.05 -20.87
C ASP A 319 4.98 -19.21 -19.88
N GLN A 320 6.01 -20.00 -19.57
CA GLN A 320 5.92 -21.03 -18.53
C GLN A 320 5.65 -20.44 -17.14
N ALA A 321 6.23 -19.27 -16.82
CA ALA A 321 6.03 -18.64 -15.53
C ALA A 321 4.56 -18.21 -15.33
N GLU A 322 3.92 -17.69 -16.38
CA GLU A 322 2.50 -17.34 -16.37
C GLU A 322 1.61 -18.58 -16.26
N ASP A 323 1.89 -19.63 -17.04
CA ASP A 323 1.15 -20.90 -16.97
C ASP A 323 1.24 -21.56 -15.59
N GLU A 324 2.44 -21.61 -14.99
CA GLU A 324 2.65 -22.13 -13.63
C GLU A 324 1.92 -21.30 -12.58
N PHE A 325 1.99 -19.97 -12.70
CA PHE A 325 1.29 -19.04 -11.81
C PHE A 325 -0.22 -19.28 -11.84
N GLU A 326 -0.83 -19.35 -13.02
CA GLU A 326 -2.26 -19.56 -13.19
C GLU A 326 -2.70 -20.94 -12.67
N GLN A 327 -1.89 -21.97 -12.87
CA GLN A 327 -2.15 -23.30 -12.33
C GLN A 327 -2.14 -23.31 -10.80
N GLU A 328 -1.14 -22.67 -10.18
CA GLU A 328 -1.01 -22.61 -8.72
C GLU A 328 -2.10 -21.72 -8.09
N LEU A 329 -2.40 -20.56 -8.68
CA LEU A 329 -3.50 -19.69 -8.26
C LEU A 329 -4.84 -20.43 -8.30
N LYS A 330 -5.10 -21.17 -9.38
CA LYS A 330 -6.31 -21.99 -9.53
C LYS A 330 -6.36 -23.13 -8.53
N ALA A 331 -5.22 -23.68 -8.12
CA ALA A 331 -5.19 -24.71 -7.08
C ALA A 331 -5.59 -24.13 -5.72
N PHE A 332 -5.01 -22.98 -5.32
CA PHE A 332 -5.33 -22.34 -4.04
C PHE A 332 -6.75 -21.78 -3.97
N THR A 333 -7.26 -21.18 -5.05
CA THR A 333 -8.61 -20.60 -5.08
C THR A 333 -9.73 -21.65 -5.13
N LYS A 334 -9.44 -22.88 -5.55
CA LYS A 334 -10.40 -23.98 -5.58
C LYS A 334 -10.45 -24.80 -4.30
N MET A 335 -9.42 -24.71 -3.47
CA MET A 335 -9.40 -25.38 -2.18
C MET A 335 -10.28 -24.58 -1.21
N GLU A 336 -11.22 -25.24 -0.55
CA GLU A 336 -11.94 -24.59 0.54
C GLU A 336 -10.93 -24.34 1.68
N PRO A 337 -10.81 -23.10 2.18
CA PRO A 337 -10.02 -22.82 3.35
C PRO A 337 -10.52 -23.70 4.51
N GLY A 338 -9.65 -24.54 5.05
CA GLY A 338 -9.91 -25.39 6.21
C GLY A 338 -8.72 -25.34 7.16
N ASP A 339 -8.82 -26.01 8.31
CA ASP A 339 -7.86 -25.93 9.44
C ASP A 339 -6.38 -26.22 9.09
N HIS A 340 -6.09 -26.70 7.88
CA HIS A 340 -4.75 -27.11 7.43
C HIS A 340 -4.32 -26.51 6.08
N ILE A 341 -5.13 -25.67 5.44
CA ILE A 341 -4.80 -25.04 4.15
C ILE A 341 -4.49 -23.57 4.41
N LEU A 342 -3.30 -23.13 4.01
CA LEU A 342 -2.89 -21.73 4.15
C LEU A 342 -3.78 -20.85 3.27
N ASP A 343 -4.41 -19.86 3.89
CA ASP A 343 -5.18 -18.84 3.18
C ASP A 343 -4.25 -17.98 2.32
N LEU A 344 -4.63 -17.69 1.08
CA LEU A 344 -3.87 -16.86 0.17
C LEU A 344 -4.32 -15.41 0.34
N CYS A 345 -3.42 -14.52 0.79
CA CYS A 345 -3.75 -13.11 1.03
C CYS A 345 -3.86 -12.31 -0.28
N ALA A 346 -2.84 -12.44 -1.14
CA ALA A 346 -2.72 -11.69 -2.39
C ALA A 346 -1.71 -12.38 -3.32
N THR A 347 -1.74 -11.99 -4.60
CA THR A 347 -0.69 -12.35 -5.55
C THR A 347 -0.13 -11.12 -6.26
N PHE A 348 1.08 -11.23 -6.79
CA PHE A 348 1.78 -10.13 -7.45
C PHE A 348 2.36 -10.58 -8.79
N LYS A 349 2.21 -9.72 -9.80
CA LYS A 349 3.00 -9.74 -11.05
C LYS A 349 3.81 -8.44 -11.08
N ILE A 350 5.13 -8.53 -10.88
CA ILE A 350 6.05 -7.39 -10.88
C ILE A 350 7.08 -7.59 -11.99
N GLY A 351 6.93 -6.86 -13.10
CA GLY A 351 7.62 -7.21 -14.34
C GLY A 351 7.30 -8.65 -14.75
N ASP A 352 8.34 -9.45 -14.94
CA ASP A 352 8.22 -10.88 -15.30
C ASP A 352 8.19 -11.83 -14.08
N LYS A 353 8.07 -11.29 -12.85
CA LYS A 353 8.07 -12.10 -11.62
C LYS A 353 6.68 -12.28 -11.06
N TYR A 354 6.36 -13.52 -10.72
CA TYR A 354 5.11 -13.91 -10.09
C TYR A 354 5.35 -14.28 -8.62
N SER A 355 4.45 -13.85 -7.73
CA SER A 355 4.56 -14.17 -6.30
C SER A 355 3.21 -14.35 -5.63
N PHE A 356 3.21 -15.13 -4.55
CA PHE A 356 2.07 -15.45 -3.70
C PHE A 356 2.38 -15.01 -2.27
N LEU A 357 1.41 -14.37 -1.62
CA LEU A 357 1.52 -13.89 -0.25
C LEU A 357 0.62 -14.72 0.67
N PHE A 358 1.23 -15.33 1.68
CA PHE A 358 0.54 -16.14 2.68
C PHE A 358 0.76 -15.56 4.10
N PRO A 359 -0.19 -15.75 5.02
CA PRO A 359 -0.12 -15.28 6.40
C PRO A 359 0.95 -15.97 7.28
#